data_AF-A0A2P4SGG9-F1
#
_entry.id   AF-A0A2P4SGG9-F1
#
_cell.length_a   1.000
_cell.length_b   1.000
_cell.length_c   1.000
_cell.angle_alpha   90.00
_cell.angle_beta   90.00
_cell.angle_gamma   90.00
#
_symmetry.space_group_name_H-M   'P 1'
#
loop_
_entity.id
_entity.type
_entity.pdbx_description
1 polymer ?
#
loop_
_entity_poly.entity_id
_entity_poly.type
_entity_poly.pdbx_seq_one_letter_code
_entity_poly.pdbx_strand_id
1 'polypeptide(L)'
;MNMKTALVLLLLALATIFALVCVLLTRARAPGTCQQQPSAQEEADDGHSRVFADLTPEELAQVVQYLRGSLGVPLADAARAKPSDNCIASVDVQLPAKAEVLRFLDAGGARPPREALAVLYFGAQAEPNITEYVVGPLPAPTYHRDVTVQKYGGKVPYHRR
;
A
#
# COMPACT_ATOMS: atom_id res chain seq x y z
N MET A 1 21.85 19.30 -60.25
CA MET A 1 22.24 18.45 -59.11
C MET A 1 22.47 17.04 -59.63
N ASN A 2 23.69 16.51 -59.54
CA ASN A 2 24.00 15.22 -60.15
C ASN A 2 23.20 14.11 -59.42
N MET A 3 22.45 13.29 -60.15
CA MET A 3 21.63 12.23 -59.55
C MET A 3 22.45 11.30 -58.64
N LYS A 4 23.73 11.09 -58.99
CA LYS A 4 24.71 10.38 -58.17
C LYS A 4 25.06 11.12 -56.87
N THR A 5 25.24 12.43 -56.91
CA THR A 5 25.51 13.22 -55.69
C THR A 5 24.28 13.30 -54.79
N ALA A 6 23.08 13.38 -55.36
CA ALA A 6 21.82 13.34 -54.61
C ALA A 6 21.63 11.98 -53.91
N LEU A 7 21.94 10.87 -54.60
CA LEU A 7 21.86 9.53 -54.03
C LEU A 7 22.91 9.31 -52.92
N VAL A 8 24.13 9.81 -53.09
CA VAL A 8 25.17 9.78 -52.05
C VAL A 8 24.75 10.58 -50.81
N LEU A 9 24.20 11.79 -50.99
CA LEU A 9 23.71 12.60 -49.87
C LEU A 9 22.53 11.94 -49.15
N LEU A 10 21.62 11.29 -49.88
CA LEU A 10 20.48 10.58 -49.30
C LEU A 10 20.93 9.38 -48.45
N LEU A 11 21.89 8.59 -48.95
CA LEU A 11 22.45 7.46 -48.20
C LEU A 11 23.18 7.93 -46.94
N LEU A 12 23.92 9.03 -47.02
CA LEU A 12 24.62 9.60 -45.88
C LEU A 12 23.62 10.07 -44.80
N ALA A 13 22.53 10.73 -45.20
CA ALA A 13 21.49 11.18 -44.28
C ALA A 13 20.75 10.01 -43.62
N LEU A 14 20.46 8.94 -44.35
CA LEU A 14 19.84 7.74 -43.78
C LEU A 14 20.76 7.04 -42.77
N ALA A 15 22.06 6.97 -43.05
CA ALA A 15 23.04 6.39 -42.13
C ALA A 15 23.16 7.18 -40.83
N THR A 16 23.14 8.52 -40.88
CA THR A 16 23.21 9.36 -39.67
C THR A 16 21.93 9.27 -38.83
N ILE A 17 20.75 9.24 -39.46
CA ILE A 17 19.48 9.04 -38.77
C ILE A 17 19.47 7.68 -38.07
N PHE A 18 19.87 6.62 -38.75
CA PHE A 18 19.95 5.27 -38.16
C PHE A 18 20.90 5.22 -36.96
N ALA A 19 22.09 5.83 -37.08
CA ALA A 19 23.05 5.92 -35.98
C ALA A 19 22.47 6.70 -34.77
N LEU A 20 21.78 7.81 -35.00
CA LEU A 20 21.12 8.59 -33.94
C LEU A 20 20.02 7.78 -33.25
N VAL A 21 19.18 7.08 -34.00
CA VAL A 21 18.13 6.22 -33.44
C VAL A 21 18.75 5.10 -32.61
N CYS A 22 19.81 4.44 -33.11
CA CYS A 22 20.53 3.43 -32.33
C CYS A 22 21.12 4.00 -31.02
N VAL A 23 21.73 5.19 -31.06
CA VAL A 23 22.23 5.86 -29.85
C VAL A 23 21.09 6.20 -28.87
N LEU A 24 19.95 6.68 -29.36
CA LEU A 24 18.81 7.02 -28.50
C LEU A 24 18.17 5.77 -27.87
N LEU A 25 18.04 4.67 -28.63
CA LEU A 25 17.49 3.40 -28.15
C LEU A 25 18.46 2.68 -27.19
N THR A 26 19.77 2.76 -27.43
CA THR A 26 20.79 2.17 -26.54
C THR A 26 21.10 3.04 -25.33
N ARG A 27 20.76 4.34 -25.38
CA ARG A 27 20.72 5.24 -24.21
C ARG A 27 19.43 5.12 -23.40
N ALA A 28 18.72 4.00 -23.50
CA ALA A 28 17.89 3.51 -22.39
C ALA A 28 18.83 3.27 -21.19
N ARG A 29 18.98 4.35 -20.42
CA ARG A 29 19.79 4.48 -19.21
C ARG A 29 19.64 3.20 -18.38
N ALA A 30 20.73 2.44 -18.24
CA ALA A 30 20.83 1.51 -17.13
C ALA A 30 20.45 2.31 -15.87
N PRO A 31 19.50 1.85 -15.04
CA PRO A 31 19.22 2.52 -13.78
C PRO A 31 20.57 2.66 -13.09
N GLY A 32 20.96 3.90 -12.78
CA GLY A 32 22.17 4.11 -12.01
C GLY A 32 21.99 3.27 -10.76
N THR A 33 22.87 2.28 -10.56
CA THR A 33 22.88 1.49 -9.36
C THR A 33 23.05 2.49 -8.22
N CYS A 34 21.99 2.74 -7.46
CA CYS A 34 22.15 3.27 -6.12
C CYS A 34 23.05 2.24 -5.44
N GLN A 35 24.33 2.59 -5.30
CA GLN A 35 25.18 1.97 -4.29
C GLN A 35 24.50 2.33 -2.98
N GLN A 36 23.57 1.49 -2.53
CA GLN A 36 23.18 1.45 -1.14
C GLN A 36 24.49 1.18 -0.41
N GLN A 37 25.04 2.24 0.18
CA GLN A 37 26.00 2.12 1.24
C GLN A 37 25.44 1.04 2.17
N PRO A 38 26.21 0.02 2.58
CA PRO A 38 25.72 -0.93 3.55
C PRO A 38 25.21 -0.10 4.71
N SER A 39 23.89 -0.08 4.91
CA SER A 39 23.29 0.46 6.11
C SER A 39 24.10 -0.16 7.22
N ALA A 40 24.66 0.69 8.08
CA ALA A 40 25.31 0.24 9.32
C ALA A 40 24.48 -0.91 9.85
N GLN A 41 25.12 -2.09 10.01
CA GLN A 41 24.49 -3.35 10.39
C GLN A 41 23.20 -3.06 11.13
N GLU A 42 22.05 -3.38 10.53
CA GLU A 42 20.81 -3.47 11.29
C GLU A 42 21.16 -4.37 12.47
N GLU A 43 21.31 -3.77 13.65
CA GLU A 43 21.38 -4.53 14.89
C GLU A 43 20.20 -5.48 14.82
N ALA A 44 20.46 -6.76 15.10
CA ALA A 44 19.44 -7.79 15.04
C ALA A 44 18.21 -7.26 15.76
N ASP A 45 17.17 -6.91 15.00
CA ASP A 45 15.95 -6.30 15.50
C ASP A 45 15.40 -7.25 16.55
N ASP A 46 15.56 -6.88 17.81
CA ASP A 46 15.10 -7.61 18.99
C ASP A 46 13.56 -7.71 19.01
N GLY A 47 12.89 -7.16 17.99
CA GLY A 47 11.46 -7.16 17.80
C GLY A 47 10.77 -6.04 18.57
N HIS A 48 11.50 -5.24 19.34
CA HIS A 48 10.96 -4.10 20.08
C HIS A 48 10.58 -2.95 19.13
N SER A 49 11.38 -2.71 18.08
CA SER A 49 11.10 -1.66 17.08
C SER A 49 9.84 -1.95 16.25
N ARG A 50 9.51 -3.24 16.06
CA ARG A 50 8.35 -3.68 15.26
C ARG A 50 6.99 -3.32 15.82
N VAL A 51 6.89 -2.75 17.03
CA VAL A 51 5.60 -2.27 17.58
C VAL A 51 5.07 -1.07 16.80
N PHE A 52 5.95 -0.24 16.25
CA PHE A 52 5.59 0.96 15.47
C PHE A 52 5.76 0.79 13.96
N ALA A 53 6.32 -0.34 13.52
CA ALA A 53 6.52 -0.61 12.10
C ALA A 53 5.18 -0.68 11.36
N ASP A 54 5.15 -0.06 10.17
CA ASP A 54 4.04 -0.17 9.23
C ASP A 54 3.73 -1.62 8.87
N LEU A 55 2.57 -1.85 8.26
CA LEU A 55 2.17 -3.19 7.80
C LEU A 55 3.11 -3.67 6.71
N THR A 56 3.54 -4.94 6.79
CA THR A 56 4.22 -5.56 5.64
C THR A 56 3.21 -5.86 4.52
N PRO A 57 3.65 -6.04 3.26
CA PRO A 57 2.76 -6.44 2.17
C PRO A 57 1.98 -7.73 2.47
N GLU A 58 2.60 -8.68 3.19
CA GLU A 58 1.96 -9.94 3.59
C GLU A 58 0.87 -9.71 4.64
N GLU A 59 1.14 -8.89 5.65
CA GLU A 59 0.16 -8.51 6.68
C GLU A 59 -1.04 -7.78 6.04
N LEU A 60 -0.77 -6.84 5.14
CA LEU A 60 -1.81 -6.13 4.39
C LEU A 60 -2.67 -7.10 3.57
N ALA A 61 -2.05 -8.04 2.85
CA ALA A 61 -2.77 -9.06 2.09
C ALA A 61 -3.63 -9.97 2.98
N GLN A 62 -3.13 -10.33 4.17
CA GLN A 62 -3.86 -11.14 5.15
C GLN A 62 -5.08 -10.41 5.70
N VAL A 63 -4.98 -9.11 6.00
CA VAL A 63 -6.12 -8.28 6.43
C VAL A 63 -7.18 -8.20 5.35
N VAL A 64 -6.78 -7.89 4.11
CA VAL A 64 -7.71 -7.81 2.97
C VAL A 64 -8.42 -9.13 2.72
N GLN A 65 -7.67 -10.24 2.77
CA GLN A 65 -8.24 -11.58 2.60
C GLN A 65 -9.22 -11.93 3.72
N TYR A 66 -8.87 -11.64 4.97
CA TYR A 66 -9.74 -11.85 6.11
C TYR A 66 -11.05 -11.05 5.99
N LEU A 67 -10.99 -9.76 5.67
CA LEU A 67 -12.19 -8.91 5.57
C LEU A 67 -13.14 -9.38 4.46
N ARG A 68 -12.59 -9.80 3.31
CA ARG A 68 -13.38 -10.37 2.21
C ARG A 68 -14.12 -11.65 2.61
N GLY A 69 -13.54 -12.45 3.50
CA GLY A 69 -14.15 -13.70 3.97
C GLY A 69 -15.08 -13.55 5.18
N SER A 70 -14.89 -12.52 6.02
CA SER A 70 -15.53 -12.43 7.34
C SER A 70 -16.73 -11.51 7.43
N LEU A 71 -16.84 -10.50 6.55
CA LEU A 71 -17.90 -9.48 6.67
C LEU A 71 -19.27 -9.91 6.13
N GLY A 72 -19.36 -11.05 5.43
CA GLY A 72 -20.63 -11.56 4.89
C GLY A 72 -21.24 -10.71 3.78
N VAL A 73 -20.52 -9.69 3.28
CA VAL A 73 -20.93 -8.85 2.16
C VAL A 73 -19.83 -8.81 1.10
N PRO A 74 -20.18 -8.74 -0.20
CA PRO A 74 -19.18 -8.64 -1.26
C PRO A 74 -18.43 -7.31 -1.17
N LEU A 75 -17.10 -7.35 -1.26
CA LEU A 75 -16.24 -6.16 -1.32
C LEU A 75 -15.66 -6.05 -2.72
N ALA A 76 -16.04 -4.98 -3.44
CA ALA A 76 -15.48 -4.65 -4.74
C ALA A 76 -14.03 -4.16 -4.61
N ASP A 77 -13.29 -4.25 -5.73
CA ASP A 77 -12.00 -3.59 -5.87
C ASP A 77 -12.22 -2.07 -5.85
N ALA A 78 -11.57 -1.38 -4.90
CA ALA A 78 -11.71 0.05 -4.71
C ALA A 78 -11.35 0.87 -5.96
N ALA A 79 -10.41 0.39 -6.78
CA ALA A 79 -10.03 1.06 -8.04
C ALA A 79 -11.16 1.09 -9.08
N ARG A 80 -12.18 0.25 -8.92
CA ARG A 80 -13.30 0.08 -9.87
C ARG A 80 -14.67 0.20 -9.20
N ALA A 81 -14.71 0.45 -7.90
CA ALA A 81 -15.93 0.49 -7.11
C ALA A 81 -16.79 1.70 -7.50
N LYS A 82 -18.09 1.47 -7.68
CA LYS A 82 -19.10 2.52 -7.82
C LYS A 82 -19.46 3.07 -6.44
N PRO A 83 -20.07 4.27 -6.35
CA PRO A 83 -20.57 4.79 -5.09
C PRO A 83 -21.56 3.87 -4.37
N SER A 84 -22.28 3.02 -5.10
CA SER A 84 -23.23 2.02 -4.57
C SER A 84 -22.59 0.69 -4.15
N ASP A 85 -21.28 0.52 -4.31
CA ASP A 85 -20.59 -0.73 -3.98
C ASP A 85 -20.01 -0.64 -2.56
N ASN A 86 -19.72 -1.80 -1.97
CA ASN A 86 -18.90 -1.87 -0.77
C ASN A 86 -17.44 -2.04 -1.16
N CYS A 87 -16.50 -1.35 -0.52
CA CYS A 87 -15.08 -1.54 -0.77
C CYS A 87 -14.23 -1.21 0.46
N ILE A 88 -12.99 -1.71 0.45
CA ILE A 88 -11.95 -1.34 1.42
C ILE A 88 -11.25 -0.10 0.87
N ALA A 89 -11.35 1.03 1.57
CA ALA A 89 -10.78 2.30 1.15
C ALA A 89 -9.29 2.39 1.52
N SER A 90 -8.94 2.02 2.75
CA SER A 90 -7.56 1.94 3.23
C SER A 90 -7.39 0.89 4.31
N VAL A 91 -6.15 0.45 4.50
CA VAL A 91 -5.73 -0.43 5.58
C VAL A 91 -4.35 0.05 6.05
N ASP A 92 -4.26 0.48 7.29
CA ASP A 92 -3.04 0.99 7.91
C ASP A 92 -2.76 0.27 9.23
N VAL A 93 -1.56 0.44 9.79
CA VAL A 93 -1.23 -0.11 11.12
C VAL A 93 -2.09 0.57 12.19
N GLN A 94 -2.73 -0.23 13.05
CA GLN A 94 -3.36 0.29 14.27
C GLN A 94 -2.30 0.35 15.36
N LEU A 95 -1.88 1.57 15.72
CA LEU A 95 -0.93 1.76 16.81
C LEU A 95 -1.55 1.32 18.15
N PRO A 96 -0.84 0.50 18.96
CA PRO A 96 -1.32 0.11 20.27
C PRO A 96 -1.38 1.29 21.24
N ALA A 97 -2.08 1.12 22.36
CA ALA A 97 -2.17 2.17 23.37
C ALA A 97 -0.79 2.47 23.97
N LYS A 98 -0.47 3.77 24.12
CA LYS A 98 0.83 4.23 24.65
C LYS A 98 1.22 3.53 25.96
N ALA A 99 0.28 3.35 26.88
CA ALA A 99 0.54 2.71 28.17
C ALA A 99 0.93 1.23 28.04
N GLU A 100 0.38 0.52 27.05
CA GLU A 100 0.72 -0.89 26.78
C GLU A 100 2.10 -0.99 26.13
N VAL A 101 2.42 -0.07 25.21
CA VAL A 101 3.73 -0.02 24.58
C VAL A 101 4.82 0.31 25.60
N LEU A 102 4.63 1.30 26.46
CA LEU A 102 5.59 1.63 27.52
C LEU A 102 5.78 0.46 28.51
N ARG A 103 4.70 -0.23 28.86
CA ARG A 103 4.80 -1.45 29.68
C ARG A 103 5.66 -2.52 29.02
N PHE A 104 5.50 -2.75 27.73
CA PHE A 104 6.29 -3.72 26.97
C PHE A 104 7.76 -3.31 26.84
N LEU A 105 8.03 -2.04 26.49
CA LEU A 105 9.37 -1.54 26.24
C LEU A 105 10.19 -1.35 27.53
N ASP A 106 9.58 -0.81 28.58
CA ASP A 106 10.33 -0.33 29.75
C ASP A 106 10.16 -1.26 30.97
N ALA A 107 9.02 -1.94 31.08
CA ALA A 107 8.63 -2.69 32.27
C ALA A 107 8.59 -4.22 32.06
N GLY A 108 9.08 -4.72 30.93
CA GLY A 108 9.08 -6.15 30.60
C GLY A 108 7.68 -6.76 30.47
N GLY A 109 6.67 -5.94 30.20
CA GLY A 109 5.29 -6.38 29.99
C GLY A 109 5.11 -7.22 28.73
N ALA A 110 3.94 -7.83 28.56
CA ALA A 110 3.61 -8.56 27.34
C ALA A 110 3.56 -7.63 26.11
N ARG A 111 4.02 -8.14 24.95
CA ARG A 111 3.94 -7.43 23.67
C ARG A 111 2.47 -7.14 23.30
N PRO A 112 2.11 -5.89 22.98
CA PRO A 112 0.75 -5.57 22.56
C PRO A 112 0.37 -6.33 21.26
N PRO A 113 -0.91 -6.67 21.07
CA PRO A 113 -1.35 -7.28 19.82
C PRO A 113 -1.06 -6.34 18.65
N ARG A 114 -0.58 -6.92 17.55
CA ARG A 114 -0.37 -6.20 16.30
C ARG A 114 -1.68 -6.22 15.52
N GLU A 115 -2.19 -5.06 15.17
CA GLU A 115 -3.52 -4.88 14.57
C GLU A 115 -3.45 -3.92 13.39
N ALA A 116 -4.47 -3.98 12.53
CA ALA A 116 -4.66 -3.05 11.43
C ALA A 116 -5.97 -2.27 11.61
N LEU A 117 -5.98 -1.01 11.17
CA LEU A 117 -7.19 -0.22 11.03
C LEU A 117 -7.61 -0.24 9.56
N ALA A 118 -8.78 -0.80 9.27
CA ALA A 118 -9.35 -0.84 7.93
C ALA A 118 -10.52 0.13 7.84
N VAL A 119 -10.48 1.03 6.87
CA VAL A 119 -11.58 1.95 6.53
C VAL A 119 -12.38 1.35 5.39
N LEU A 120 -13.68 1.16 5.58
CA LEU A 120 -14.58 0.58 4.59
C LEU A 120 -15.67 1.55 4.21
N TYR A 121 -15.97 1.57 2.91
CA TYR A 121 -17.12 2.26 2.36
C TYR A 121 -18.23 1.24 2.16
N PHE A 122 -19.35 1.42 2.84
CA PHE A 122 -20.54 0.58 2.67
C PHE A 122 -21.60 1.34 1.86
N GLY A 123 -21.50 1.24 0.53
CA GLY A 123 -22.43 1.86 -0.42
C GLY A 123 -23.66 1.02 -0.73
N ALA A 124 -23.58 -0.30 -0.61
CA ALA A 124 -24.63 -1.23 -1.03
C ALA A 124 -25.68 -1.49 0.05
N GLN A 125 -26.24 -0.42 0.64
CA GLN A 125 -27.24 -0.51 1.70
C GLN A 125 -28.15 0.73 1.73
N ALA A 126 -29.28 0.64 2.43
CA ALA A 126 -30.27 1.72 2.49
C ALA A 126 -29.74 3.03 3.10
N GLU A 127 -28.87 2.91 4.11
CA GLU A 127 -28.17 4.04 4.73
C GLU A 127 -26.64 3.87 4.55
N PRO A 128 -26.06 4.31 3.43
CA PRO A 128 -24.63 4.20 3.21
C PRO A 128 -23.81 4.89 4.31
N ASN A 129 -22.70 4.28 4.70
CA ASN A 129 -21.83 4.81 5.75
C ASN A 129 -20.36 4.45 5.51
N ILE A 130 -19.50 5.09 6.30
CA ILE A 130 -18.09 4.73 6.43
C ILE A 130 -17.93 4.03 7.77
N THR A 131 -17.26 2.87 7.77
CA THR A 131 -16.97 2.11 8.98
C THR A 131 -15.47 1.91 9.12
N GLU A 132 -14.96 2.10 10.32
CA GLU A 132 -13.59 1.73 10.68
C GLU A 132 -13.59 0.45 11.50
N TYR A 133 -12.90 -0.57 11.00
CA TYR A 133 -12.67 -1.82 11.72
C TYR A 133 -11.23 -1.89 12.22
N VAL A 134 -11.04 -2.25 13.48
CA VAL A 134 -9.74 -2.78 13.91
C VAL A 134 -9.74 -4.29 13.70
N VAL A 135 -8.73 -4.78 12.99
CA VAL A 135 -8.57 -6.18 12.55
C VAL A 135 -7.32 -6.77 13.19
N GLY A 136 -7.42 -7.96 13.76
CA GLY A 136 -6.28 -8.60 14.41
C GLY A 136 -6.55 -10.02 14.92
N PRO A 137 -5.55 -10.64 15.57
CA PRO A 137 -4.16 -10.18 15.61
C PRO A 137 -3.42 -10.55 14.31
N LEU A 138 -2.42 -9.76 13.91
CA LEU A 138 -1.55 -10.07 12.76
C LEU A 138 -0.44 -11.05 13.15
N PRO A 139 0.02 -11.93 12.24
CA PRO A 139 -0.32 -12.03 10.81
C PRO A 139 -1.56 -12.90 10.49
N ALA A 140 -2.22 -13.49 11.48
CA ALA A 140 -3.37 -14.37 11.25
C ALA A 140 -4.64 -13.81 11.90
N PRO A 141 -5.32 -12.84 11.24
CA PRO A 141 -6.50 -12.21 11.81
C PRO A 141 -7.59 -13.22 12.16
N THR A 142 -8.15 -13.09 13.35
CA THR A 142 -9.27 -13.91 13.83
C THR A 142 -10.49 -13.08 14.21
N TYR A 143 -10.31 -11.77 14.43
CA TYR A 143 -11.37 -10.85 14.77
C TYR A 143 -11.32 -9.55 13.97
N HIS A 144 -12.46 -8.87 13.93
CA HIS A 144 -12.57 -7.45 13.65
C HIS A 144 -13.55 -6.81 14.64
N ARG A 145 -13.38 -5.52 14.93
CA ARG A 145 -14.28 -4.74 15.78
C ARG A 145 -14.58 -3.39 15.15
N ASP A 146 -15.85 -3.01 15.10
CA ASP A 146 -16.27 -1.69 14.64
C ASP A 146 -15.90 -0.66 15.73
N VAL A 147 -15.03 0.29 15.38
CA VAL A 147 -14.59 1.38 16.27
C VAL A 147 -15.19 2.74 15.87
N THR A 148 -16.07 2.77 14.87
CA THR A 148 -16.63 3.99 14.29
C THR A 148 -17.36 4.82 15.33
N VAL A 149 -18.30 4.21 16.06
CA VAL A 149 -19.09 4.92 17.07
C VAL A 149 -18.23 5.35 18.25
N GLN A 150 -17.29 4.51 18.67
CA GLN A 150 -16.35 4.83 19.74
C GLN A 150 -15.49 6.06 19.38
N LYS A 151 -15.05 6.16 18.13
CA LYS A 151 -14.16 7.23 17.65
C LYS A 151 -14.90 8.52 17.29
N TYR A 152 -16.10 8.42 16.72
CA TYR A 152 -16.82 9.55 16.13
C TYR A 152 -18.12 9.93 16.85
N GLY A 153 -18.54 9.16 17.86
CA GLY A 153 -19.80 9.37 18.59
C GLY A 153 -21.06 8.99 17.80
N GLY A 154 -20.92 8.34 16.63
CA GLY A 154 -22.03 7.93 15.77
C GLY A 154 -21.56 7.32 14.45
N LYS A 155 -22.50 7.02 13.56
CA LYS A 155 -22.19 6.59 12.18
C LYS A 155 -21.51 7.74 11.41
N VAL A 156 -20.52 7.42 10.58
CA VAL A 156 -19.91 8.41 9.69
C VAL A 156 -20.72 8.48 8.38
N PRO A 157 -21.26 9.66 8.00
CA PRO A 157 -22.01 9.80 6.76
C PRO A 157 -21.17 9.54 5.51
N TYR A 158 -21.77 8.89 4.51
CA TYR A 158 -21.08 8.44 3.30
C TYR A 158 -20.51 9.53 2.39
N HIS A 159 -20.96 10.77 2.54
CA HIS A 159 -20.45 11.91 1.76
C HIS A 159 -19.11 12.44 2.29
N ARG A 160 -18.61 11.94 3.43
CA ARG A 160 -17.30 12.31 3.99
C ARG A 160 -16.13 11.44 3.48
N ARG A 161 -16.43 10.55 2.52
CA ARG A 161 -15.49 9.58 1.98
C ARG A 161 -14.46 10.20 1.04
#